data_AF-A0A949ZUB0-F1
#
_entry.id   AF-A0A949ZUB0-F1
#
_cell.length_a   1.000
_cell.length_b   1.000
_cell.length_c   1.000
_cell.angle_alpha   90.00
_cell.angle_beta   90.00
_cell.angle_gamma   90.00
#
_symmetry.space_group_name_H-M   'P 1'
#
loop_
_entity.id
_entity.type
_entity.pdbx_description
1 polymer ?
#
loop_
_entity_poly.entity_id
_entity_poly.type
_entity_poly.pdbx_seq_one_letter_code
_entity_poly.pdbx_strand_id
1 'polypeptide(L)'
;MSSGAADFEALLREALSPVDPPADLAQRLELTLVNLTELAQEELDSWELKAMRDPRNWVRPAAAAVVGVSAGTALVVLRVRARHRVRKQRSHNPLDLAQRTMRDVAEEAGKILPRRH
;
A
#
# COMPACT_ATOMS: atom_id res chain seq x y z
N MET A 1 34.33 1.14 -31.38
CA MET A 1 32.98 0.69 -30.96
C MET A 1 32.41 1.48 -29.77
N SER A 2 33.12 2.48 -29.20
CA SER A 2 32.68 3.23 -28.01
C SER A 2 31.62 4.30 -28.28
N SER A 3 31.61 4.89 -29.49
CA SER A 3 30.70 6.01 -29.82
C SER A 3 29.22 5.65 -29.75
N GLY A 4 28.83 4.46 -30.21
CA GLY A 4 27.43 4.04 -30.19
C GLY A 4 26.85 3.83 -28.79
N ALA A 5 27.67 3.50 -27.79
CA ALA A 5 27.21 3.38 -26.40
C ALA A 5 26.96 4.76 -25.77
N ALA A 6 27.81 5.75 -26.08
CA ALA A 6 27.64 7.14 -25.61
C ALA A 6 26.39 7.78 -26.23
N ASP A 7 26.14 7.55 -27.52
CA ASP A 7 24.94 8.04 -28.21
C ASP A 7 23.66 7.38 -27.64
N PHE A 8 23.72 6.09 -27.31
CA PHE A 8 22.61 5.36 -26.70
C PHE A 8 22.30 5.81 -25.26
N GLU A 9 23.32 6.08 -24.45
CA GLU A 9 23.13 6.62 -23.09
C GLU A 9 22.51 8.02 -23.13
N ALA A 10 22.92 8.87 -24.08
CA ALA A 10 22.33 10.18 -24.29
C ALA A 10 20.83 10.08 -24.64
N LEU A 11 20.47 9.16 -25.54
CA LEU A 11 19.08 8.89 -25.91
C LEU A 11 18.27 8.35 -24.72
N LEU A 12 18.84 7.45 -23.91
CA LEU A 12 18.16 6.95 -22.71
C LEU A 12 17.95 8.05 -21.67
N ARG A 13 18.92 8.95 -21.49
CA ARG A 13 18.80 10.07 -20.54
C ARG A 13 17.73 11.06 -20.96
N GLU A 14 17.57 11.28 -22.26
CA GLU A 14 16.50 12.11 -22.82
C GLU A 14 15.14 11.42 -22.68
N ALA A 15 15.05 10.13 -23.03
CA ALA A 15 13.83 9.34 -22.93
C ALA A 15 13.36 9.13 -21.48
N LEU A 16 14.30 9.06 -20.53
CA LEU A 16 14.04 8.95 -19.10
C LEU A 16 14.09 10.31 -18.38
N SER A 17 14.04 11.41 -19.12
CA SER A 17 13.94 12.73 -18.52
C SER A 17 12.71 12.78 -17.60
N PRO A 18 12.82 13.38 -16.40
CA PRO A 18 11.71 13.40 -15.46
C PRO A 18 10.50 14.09 -16.07
N VAL A 19 9.44 13.32 -16.31
CA VAL A 19 8.15 13.85 -16.77
C VAL A 19 7.34 14.27 -15.54
N ASP A 20 6.75 15.46 -15.58
CA ASP A 20 5.81 15.87 -14.54
C ASP A 20 4.58 14.96 -14.54
N PRO A 21 4.25 14.33 -13.39
CA PRO A 21 3.10 13.45 -13.33
C PRO A 21 1.79 14.25 -13.50
N PRO A 22 0.75 13.65 -14.12
CA PRO A 22 -0.57 14.26 -14.21
C PRO A 22 -1.10 14.70 -12.84
N ALA A 23 -1.80 15.84 -12.80
CA ALA A 23 -2.29 16.43 -11.55
C ALA A 23 -3.24 15.50 -10.76
N ASP A 24 -3.93 14.60 -11.45
CA ASP A 24 -4.89 13.64 -10.92
C ASP A 24 -4.29 12.25 -10.60
N LEU A 25 -3.00 12.01 -10.90
CA LEU A 25 -2.37 10.70 -10.74
C LEU A 25 -2.51 10.16 -9.32
N ALA A 26 -2.29 11.00 -8.31
CA ALA A 26 -2.41 10.61 -6.91
C ALA A 26 -3.86 10.20 -6.56
N GLN A 27 -4.85 10.94 -7.05
CA GLN A 27 -6.26 10.63 -6.83
C GLN A 27 -6.64 9.30 -7.50
N ARG A 28 -6.18 9.09 -8.74
CA ARG A 28 -6.40 7.84 -9.48
C ARG A 28 -5.75 6.64 -8.79
N LEU A 29 -4.51 6.80 -8.31
CA LEU A 29 -3.81 5.74 -7.58
C LEU A 29 -4.54 5.39 -6.28
N GLU A 30 -5.01 6.40 -5.55
CA GLU A 30 -5.80 6.20 -4.32
C GLU A 30 -7.06 5.38 -4.61
N LEU A 31 -7.84 5.75 -5.63
CA LEU A 31 -9.04 5.01 -6.04
C LEU A 31 -8.73 3.55 -6.41
N THR A 32 -7.66 3.32 -7.17
CA THR A 32 -7.24 1.96 -7.53
C THR A 32 -6.86 1.15 -6.29
N LEU A 33 -6.14 1.74 -5.34
CA LEU A 33 -5.71 1.05 -4.13
C LEU A 33 -6.88 0.74 -3.18
N VAL A 34 -7.87 1.63 -3.09
CA VAL A 34 -9.14 1.34 -2.39
C VAL A 34 -9.82 0.14 -3.03
N ASN A 35 -10.03 0.17 -4.35
CA ASN A 35 -10.70 -0.91 -5.07
C ASN A 35 -9.99 -2.26 -4.93
N LEU A 36 -8.64 -2.28 -5.02
CA LEU A 36 -7.86 -3.50 -4.82
C LEU A 36 -7.98 -4.05 -3.40
N THR A 37 -8.09 -3.17 -2.41
CA THR A 37 -8.27 -3.57 -1.01
C THR A 37 -9.65 -4.18 -0.80
N GLU A 38 -10.69 -3.56 -1.33
CA GLU A 38 -12.08 -4.06 -1.26
C GLU A 38 -12.21 -5.43 -1.94
N LEU A 39 -11.69 -5.59 -3.16
CA LEU A 39 -11.68 -6.87 -3.88
C LEU A 39 -10.92 -7.97 -3.11
N ALA A 40 -9.80 -7.61 -2.47
CA ALA A 40 -9.05 -8.54 -1.65
C ALA A 40 -9.84 -8.95 -0.39
N GLN A 41 -10.59 -8.03 0.22
CA GLN A 41 -11.45 -8.33 1.37
C GLN A 41 -12.60 -9.25 0.98
N GLU A 42 -13.30 -8.97 -0.12
CA GLU A 42 -14.37 -9.82 -0.64
C GLU A 42 -13.89 -11.26 -0.90
N GLU A 43 -12.69 -11.41 -1.47
CA GLU A 43 -12.09 -12.72 -1.71
C GLU A 43 -11.77 -13.46 -0.40
N LEU A 44 -11.23 -12.76 0.60
CA LEU A 44 -10.94 -13.34 1.92
C LEU A 44 -12.22 -13.70 2.69
N ASP A 45 -13.26 -12.87 2.62
CA ASP A 45 -14.55 -13.12 3.28
C ASP A 45 -15.28 -14.30 2.64
N SER A 46 -15.12 -14.50 1.32
CA SER A 46 -15.64 -15.67 0.60
C SER A 46 -14.90 -16.98 0.92
N TRP A 47 -13.72 -16.89 1.55
CA TRP A 47 -12.88 -18.04 1.85
C TRP A 47 -13.28 -18.73 3.16
N GLU A 48 -13.99 -19.86 3.07
CA GLU A 48 -14.36 -20.66 4.25
C GLU A 48 -13.18 -21.48 4.84
N LEU A 49 -13.11 -21.56 6.17
CA LEU A 49 -12.13 -22.36 6.94
C LEU A 49 -12.01 -23.84 6.48
N LYS A 50 -13.06 -24.42 5.88
CA LYS A 50 -13.06 -25.80 5.37
C LYS A 50 -12.13 -25.97 4.15
N ALA A 51 -11.84 -24.89 3.42
CA ALA A 51 -10.89 -24.86 2.31
C ALA A 51 -9.42 -24.96 2.77
N MET A 52 -9.14 -24.80 4.07
CA MET A 52 -7.81 -25.01 4.66
C MET A 52 -7.33 -26.48 4.61
N ARG A 53 -8.12 -27.43 4.08
CA ARG A 53 -7.70 -28.84 4.02
C ARG A 53 -7.01 -29.22 2.72
N ASP A 54 -7.21 -28.47 1.64
CA ASP A 54 -6.53 -28.69 0.35
C ASP A 54 -5.59 -27.52 0.03
N PRO A 55 -4.26 -27.73 0.03
CA PRO A 55 -3.28 -26.68 -0.19
C PRO A 55 -3.41 -25.97 -1.56
N ARG A 56 -4.04 -26.62 -2.55
CA ARG A 56 -4.25 -26.00 -3.87
C ARG A 56 -5.31 -24.91 -3.85
N ASN A 57 -6.25 -24.95 -2.90
CA ASN A 57 -7.27 -23.93 -2.73
C ASN A 57 -6.78 -22.68 -1.99
N TRP A 58 -5.53 -22.65 -1.50
CA TRP A 58 -5.02 -21.50 -0.73
C TRP A 58 -4.37 -20.45 -1.60
N VAL A 59 -4.05 -20.76 -2.86
CA VAL A 59 -3.29 -19.86 -3.76
C VAL A 59 -4.02 -18.54 -3.97
N ARG A 60 -5.33 -18.60 -4.23
CA ARG A 60 -6.16 -17.42 -4.54
C ARG A 60 -6.42 -16.55 -3.29
N PRO A 61 -6.80 -17.10 -2.12
CA PRO A 61 -6.87 -16.34 -0.86
C PRO A 61 -5.53 -15.80 -0.38
N ALA A 62 -4.43 -16.54 -0.54
CA ALA A 62 -3.09 -16.06 -0.18
C ALA A 62 -2.66 -14.89 -1.06
N ALA A 63 -2.94 -14.95 -2.37
CA ALA A 63 -2.73 -13.82 -3.27
C ALA A 63 -3.59 -12.61 -2.85
N ALA A 64 -4.87 -12.82 -2.49
CA ALA A 64 -5.74 -11.76 -1.98
C ALA A 64 -5.19 -11.13 -0.69
N ALA A 65 -4.71 -11.92 0.27
CA ALA A 65 -4.08 -11.41 1.49
C ALA A 65 -2.85 -10.55 1.20
N VAL A 66 -1.95 -11.01 0.31
CA VAL A 66 -0.77 -10.25 -0.09
C VAL A 66 -1.15 -8.96 -0.83
N VAL A 67 -2.12 -9.02 -1.74
CA VAL A 67 -2.64 -7.85 -2.46
C VAL A 67 -3.30 -6.85 -1.50
N GLY A 68 -4.13 -7.32 -0.58
CA GLY A 68 -4.79 -6.47 0.41
C GLY A 68 -3.80 -5.76 1.34
N VAL A 69 -2.81 -6.49 1.87
CA VAL A 69 -1.77 -5.90 2.74
C VAL A 69 -0.91 -4.89 1.97
N SER A 70 -0.47 -5.24 0.76
CA SER A 70 0.34 -4.34 -0.06
C SER A 70 -0.43 -3.11 -0.53
N ALA A 71 -1.68 -3.26 -0.96
CA ALA A 71 -2.54 -2.14 -1.36
C ALA A 71 -2.86 -1.23 -0.18
N GLY A 72 -3.22 -1.78 0.98
CA GLY A 72 -3.51 -1.02 2.19
C GLY A 72 -2.29 -0.24 2.70
N THR A 73 -1.10 -0.85 2.72
CA THR A 73 0.14 -0.17 3.10
C THR A 73 0.51 0.94 2.11
N ALA A 74 0.42 0.69 0.81
CA ALA A 74 0.64 1.71 -0.22
C ALA A 74 -0.34 2.89 -0.10
N LEU A 75 -1.61 2.62 0.21
CA LEU A 75 -2.63 3.64 0.41
C LEU A 75 -2.30 4.52 1.62
N VAL A 76 -1.88 3.94 2.75
CA VAL A 76 -1.44 4.70 3.93
C VAL A 76 -0.26 5.61 3.59
N VAL A 77 0.76 5.08 2.89
CA VAL A 77 1.93 5.85 2.46
C VAL A 77 1.52 7.01 1.55
N LEU A 78 0.65 6.76 0.56
CA LEU A 78 0.14 7.78 -0.35
C LEU A 78 -0.60 8.89 0.41
N ARG A 79 -1.48 8.52 1.36
CA ARG A 79 -2.25 9.46 2.17
C ARG A 79 -1.36 10.31 3.08
N VAL A 80 -0.32 9.71 3.67
CA VAL A 80 0.69 10.42 4.46
C VAL A 80 1.45 11.42 3.57
N ARG A 81 1.89 10.99 2.39
CA ARG A 81 2.64 11.85 1.44
C ARG A 81 1.79 12.99 0.90
N ALA A 82 0.55 12.74 0.52
CA ALA A 82 -0.40 13.76 0.08
C ALA A 82 -0.65 14.79 1.19
N ARG A 83 -0.88 14.33 2.42
CA ARG A 83 -1.04 15.20 3.59
C ARG A 83 0.24 15.99 3.90
N HIS A 84 1.42 15.43 3.73
CA HIS A 84 2.69 16.14 3.93
C HIS A 84 2.89 17.26 2.88
N ARG A 85 2.50 17.04 1.62
CA ARG A 85 2.48 18.10 0.59
C ARG A 85 1.55 19.25 0.97
N VAL A 86 0.35 18.94 1.45
CA VAL A 86 -0.63 19.94 1.90
C VAL A 86 -0.18 20.63 3.21
N ARG A 87 0.44 19.90 4.14
CA ARG A 87 0.91 20.41 5.44
C ARG A 87 2.20 21.23 5.37
N LYS A 88 3.00 21.11 4.31
CA LYS A 88 4.11 22.04 4.04
C LYS A 88 3.63 23.51 3.95
N GLN A 89 2.31 23.73 3.86
CA GLN A 89 1.66 25.05 3.88
C GLN A 89 0.95 25.38 5.22
N ARG A 90 0.70 24.42 6.12
CA ARG A 90 0.03 24.63 7.43
C ARG A 90 0.43 23.52 8.41
N SER A 91 1.23 23.87 9.41
CA SER A 91 1.84 22.95 10.38
C SER A 91 0.89 22.45 11.48
N HIS A 92 0.68 21.12 11.54
CA HIS A 92 0.50 20.30 12.76
C HIS A 92 0.63 18.82 12.34
N ASN A 93 1.28 17.97 13.14
CA ASN A 93 1.74 16.63 12.71
C ASN A 93 0.67 15.53 12.97
N PRO A 94 0.17 14.81 11.94
CA PRO A 94 -0.84 13.76 12.11
C PRO A 94 -0.26 12.38 12.45
N LEU A 95 1.06 12.21 12.28
CA LEU A 95 1.75 10.97 12.61
C LEU A 95 1.65 10.71 14.12
N ASP A 96 1.70 11.75 14.95
CA ASP A 96 1.45 11.62 16.39
C ASP A 96 0.03 11.15 16.71
N LEU A 97 -0.97 11.55 15.90
CA LEU A 97 -2.36 11.15 16.12
C LEU A 97 -2.59 9.69 15.70
N ALA A 98 -2.06 9.31 14.53
CA ALA A 98 -2.13 7.93 14.05
C ALA A 98 -1.30 6.98 14.92
N GLN A 99 -0.14 7.43 15.41
CA GLN A 99 0.69 6.68 16.35
C GLN A 99 -0.01 6.51 17.69
N ARG A 100 -0.74 7.52 18.18
CA ARG A 100 -1.56 7.38 19.39
C ARG A 100 -2.71 6.40 19.20
N THR A 101 -3.49 6.50 18.13
CA THR A 101 -4.57 5.53 17.88
C THR A 101 -4.06 4.11 17.64
N MET A 102 -2.95 3.92 16.94
CA MET A 102 -2.34 2.59 16.79
C MET A 102 -1.84 2.02 18.12
N ARG A 103 -1.33 2.88 19.01
CA ARG A 103 -0.86 2.45 20.34
C ARG A 103 -2.02 2.07 21.25
N ASP A 104 -3.11 2.84 21.20
CA ASP A 104 -4.33 2.55 21.96
C ASP A 104 -4.97 1.23 21.50
N VAL A 105 -4.99 0.97 20.18
CA VAL A 105 -5.51 -0.30 19.63
C VAL A 105 -4.59 -1.49 19.98
N ALA A 106 -3.27 -1.31 19.96
CA ALA A 106 -2.32 -2.37 20.33
C ALA A 106 -2.37 -2.71 21.82
N GLU A 107 -2.52 -1.71 22.69
CA GLU A 107 -2.70 -1.92 24.13
C GLU A 107 -4.03 -2.63 24.43
N GLU A 108 -5.10 -2.32 23.70
CA GLU A 108 -6.39 -2.98 23.88
C GLU A 108 -6.40 -4.42 23.33
N ALA A 109 -5.76 -4.66 22.20
CA ALA A 109 -5.58 -6.01 21.66
C ALA A 109 -4.74 -6.91 22.58
N GLY A 110 -3.74 -6.33 23.26
CA GLY A 110 -2.92 -7.03 24.26
C GLY A 110 -3.70 -7.45 25.50
N LYS A 111 -4.77 -6.72 25.86
CA LYS A 111 -5.66 -7.09 26.98
C LYS A 111 -6.63 -8.22 26.61
N ILE A 112 -6.95 -8.37 25.32
CA ILE A 112 -7.92 -9.34 24.82
C ILE A 112 -7.26 -10.69 24.48
N LEU A 113 -5.92 -10.75 24.37
CA LEU A 113 -5.22 -12.00 24.10
C LEU A 113 -5.16 -12.88 25.37
N PRO A 114 -5.83 -14.05 25.42
CA PRO A 114 -5.81 -14.91 26.59
C PRO A 114 -4.42 -15.51 26.76
N ARG A 115 -3.80 -15.25 27.93
CA ARG A 115 -2.64 -16.01 28.42
C ARG A 115 -2.99 -17.50 28.40
N ARG A 116 -2.47 -18.25 27.44
CA ARG A 116 -2.43 -19.72 27.54
C ARG A 116 -1.31 -20.11 28.50
N HIS A 117 -1.71 -20.79 29.57
CA HIS A 117 -0.87 -21.58 30.46
C HIS A 117 -0.19 -22.73 29.71
#